data_AF-A0A1W9VY51-F1
#
_entry.id   AF-A0A1W9VY51-F1
#
_cell.length_a   1.000
_cell.length_b   1.000
_cell.length_c   1.000
_cell.angle_alpha   90.00
_cell.angle_beta   90.00
_cell.angle_gamma   90.00
#
_symmetry.space_group_name_H-M   'P 1'
#
loop_
_entity.id
_entity.type
_entity.pdbx_description
1 polymer ?
#
loop_
_entity_poly.entity_id
_entity_poly.type
_entity_poly.pdbx_seq_one_letter_code
_entity_poly.pdbx_strand_id
1 'polypeptide(L)'
;MFKVEVGKGPLMFMSYSRIMKEVVGDTQVEEVKDSYYAILYDFGMPIGCGRMKIEDTLYIIDNIKIFKEYSTQGLIEDISTKLLKKAKSIGLEEKN
;
A
#
# COMPACT_ATOMS: atom_id res chain seq x y z
N MET A 1 -16.31 -2.70 8.67
CA MET A 1 -15.70 -3.87 7.99
C MET A 1 -14.55 -3.33 7.18
N PHE A 2 -13.34 -3.83 7.43
CA PHE A 2 -12.15 -3.34 6.74
C PHE A 2 -12.10 -3.85 5.30
N LYS A 3 -11.64 -3.00 4.38
CA LYS A 3 -11.46 -3.34 2.96
C LYS A 3 -10.09 -2.87 2.49
N VAL A 4 -9.35 -3.75 1.83
CA VAL A 4 -8.08 -3.38 1.16
C VAL A 4 -8.30 -3.36 -0.34
N GLU A 5 -8.03 -2.22 -0.97
CA GLU A 5 -8.05 -2.03 -2.41
C GLU A 5 -6.61 -1.91 -2.94
N VAL A 6 -6.31 -2.60 -4.03
CA VAL A 6 -4.98 -2.58 -4.67
C VAL A 6 -5.11 -2.05 -6.08
N GLY A 7 -4.28 -1.08 -6.44
CA GLY A 7 -4.26 -0.48 -7.77
C GLY A 7 -2.86 -0.05 -8.19
N LYS A 8 -2.64 0.05 -9.51
CA LYS A 8 -1.38 0.55 -10.07
C LYS A 8 -1.34 2.08 -9.90
N GLY A 9 -0.20 2.65 -9.53
CA GLY A 9 -0.01 4.10 -9.65
C GLY A 9 -0.11 4.55 -11.13
N PRO A 10 -0.44 5.82 -11.46
CA PRO A 10 -0.78 6.99 -10.61
C PRO A 10 -2.30 7.18 -10.33
N LEU A 11 -3.18 6.25 -10.77
CA LEU A 11 -4.63 6.43 -10.71
C LEU A 11 -5.26 6.37 -9.30
N MET A 12 -4.51 5.91 -8.29
CA MET A 12 -4.96 5.74 -6.89
C MET A 12 -4.37 6.79 -5.91
N PHE A 13 -3.65 7.80 -6.41
CA PHE A 13 -2.70 8.59 -5.61
C PHE A 13 -3.32 9.43 -4.48
N MET A 14 -4.57 9.88 -4.61
CA MET A 14 -5.17 10.80 -3.62
C MET A 14 -5.32 10.18 -2.22
N SER A 15 -5.69 8.90 -2.10
CA SER A 15 -5.85 8.25 -0.78
C SER A 15 -4.51 7.89 -0.14
N TYR A 16 -3.53 7.42 -0.91
CA TYR A 16 -2.19 7.07 -0.40
C TYR A 16 -1.45 8.29 0.14
N SER A 17 -1.35 9.35 -0.66
CA SER A 17 -0.61 10.57 -0.30
C SER A 17 -1.20 11.25 0.93
N ARG A 18 -2.53 11.27 1.04
CA ARG A 18 -3.22 11.78 2.22
C ARG A 18 -2.87 10.98 3.48
N ILE A 19 -2.91 9.65 3.41
CA ILE A 19 -2.52 8.79 4.54
C ILE A 19 -1.05 9.02 4.91
N MET A 20 -0.14 9.08 3.93
CA MET A 20 1.29 9.33 4.21
C MET A 20 1.51 10.67 4.92
N LYS A 21 0.81 11.73 4.47
CA LYS A 21 0.82 13.03 5.12
C LYS A 21 0.27 12.98 6.53
N GLU A 22 -0.88 12.37 6.74
CA GLU A 22 -1.55 12.38 8.05
C GLU A 22 -0.90 11.40 9.06
N VAL A 23 -0.38 10.24 8.62
CA VAL A 23 0.25 9.22 9.49
C VAL A 23 1.71 9.55 9.80
N VAL A 24 2.48 9.94 8.78
CA VAL A 24 3.94 10.08 8.87
C VAL A 24 4.38 11.55 8.86
N GLY A 25 3.48 12.48 8.52
CA GLY A 25 3.83 13.89 8.31
C GLY A 25 4.54 14.15 6.97
N ASP A 26 4.65 13.13 6.12
CA ASP A 26 5.39 13.23 4.87
C ASP A 26 4.53 13.86 3.76
N THR A 27 5.00 14.99 3.25
CA THR A 27 4.33 15.73 2.18
C THR A 27 4.99 15.55 0.82
N GLN A 28 6.17 14.92 0.78
CA GLN A 28 6.93 14.64 -0.44
C GLN A 28 6.89 13.14 -0.73
N VAL A 29 5.70 12.67 -1.09
CA VAL A 29 5.52 11.27 -1.49
C VAL A 29 6.12 11.07 -2.87
N GLU A 30 7.27 10.41 -2.92
CA GLU A 30 7.94 10.04 -4.17
C GLU A 30 7.03 9.13 -5.02
N GLU A 31 6.72 9.57 -6.23
CA GLU A 31 5.98 8.79 -7.22
C GLU A 31 6.91 7.82 -7.94
N VAL A 32 6.61 6.52 -7.83
CA VAL A 32 7.39 5.46 -8.48
C VAL A 32 6.59 4.91 -9.65
N LYS A 33 7.14 5.00 -10.87
CA LYS A 33 6.44 4.66 -12.13
C LYS A 33 5.87 3.24 -12.16
N ASP A 34 6.60 2.27 -11.64
CA ASP A 34 6.17 0.87 -11.59
C ASP A 34 5.92 0.43 -10.16
N SER A 35 4.77 0.86 -9.65
CA SER A 35 4.33 0.52 -8.32
C SER A 35 2.84 0.21 -8.25
N TYR A 36 2.50 -0.62 -7.28
CA TYR A 36 1.14 -0.85 -6.83
C TYR A 36 1.00 -0.33 -5.40
N TYR A 37 -0.17 0.24 -5.11
CA TYR A 37 -0.50 0.72 -3.79
C TYR A 37 -1.69 -0.06 -3.26
N ALA A 38 -1.64 -0.40 -1.99
CA ALA A 38 -2.75 -0.94 -1.24
C ALA A 38 -3.29 0.13 -0.31
N ILE A 39 -4.60 0.38 -0.33
CA ILE A 39 -5.29 1.29 0.59
C ILE A 39 -6.25 0.48 1.45
N LEU A 40 -6.11 0.61 2.76
CA LEU A 40 -6.99 0.04 3.76
C LEU A 40 -8.06 1.06 4.13
N TYR A 41 -9.32 0.66 4.04
CA TYR A 41 -10.49 1.46 4.36
C TYR A 41 -11.26 0.87 5.54
N ASP A 42 -11.82 1.73 6.37
CA ASP A 42 -12.89 1.42 7.31
C ASP A 42 -14.12 2.27 7.00
N PHE A 43 -15.25 1.62 6.70
CA PHE A 43 -16.50 2.29 6.29
C PHE A 43 -16.33 3.41 5.24
N GLY A 44 -15.39 3.22 4.29
CA GLY A 44 -15.12 4.18 3.21
C GLY A 44 -14.09 5.26 3.55
N MET A 45 -13.64 5.36 4.81
CA MET A 45 -12.54 6.23 5.22
C MET A 45 -11.19 5.50 5.02
N PRO A 46 -10.22 6.09 4.31
CA PRO A 46 -8.88 5.51 4.21
C PRO A 46 -8.16 5.63 5.55
N ILE A 47 -7.69 4.50 6.10
CA ILE A 47 -7.06 4.44 7.43
C ILE A 47 -5.63 3.89 7.42
N GLY A 48 -5.16 3.39 6.28
CA GLY A 48 -3.81 2.86 6.14
C GLY A 48 -3.47 2.55 4.69
N CYS A 49 -2.19 2.32 4.44
CA CYS A 49 -1.68 2.03 3.12
C CYS A 49 -0.42 1.17 3.14
N GLY A 50 -0.06 0.63 1.97
CA GLY A 50 1.23 0.02 1.68
C GLY A 50 1.60 0.22 0.22
N ARG A 51 2.88 0.05 -0.10
CA ARG A 51 3.41 0.17 -1.47
C ARG A 51 4.12 -1.12 -1.85
N MET A 52 3.98 -1.51 -3.10
CA MET A 52 4.76 -2.54 -3.77
C MET A 52 5.48 -1.90 -4.95
N LYS A 53 6.81 -1.80 -4.89
CA LYS A 53 7.65 -1.40 -6.02
C LYS A 53 7.97 -2.60 -6.88
N ILE A 54 8.11 -2.37 -8.18
CA ILE A 54 8.54 -3.37 -9.15
C ILE A 54 9.86 -2.92 -9.73
N GLU A 55 10.83 -3.84 -9.74
CA GLU A 55 12.15 -3.66 -10.33
C GLU A 55 12.42 -4.88 -11.22
N ASP A 56 12.33 -4.70 -12.54
CA ASP A 56 12.37 -5.77 -13.54
C ASP A 56 11.29 -6.85 -13.27
N THR A 57 11.71 -8.06 -12.90
CA THR A 57 10.84 -9.19 -12.56
C THR A 57 10.66 -9.36 -11.05
N LEU A 58 11.24 -8.46 -10.25
CA LEU A 58 11.24 -8.51 -8.81
C LEU A 58 10.29 -7.49 -8.20
N TYR A 59 9.81 -7.74 -6.98
CA TYR A 59 9.03 -6.79 -6.20
C TYR A 59 9.58 -6.58 -4.80
N ILE A 60 9.38 -5.38 -4.26
CA ILE A 60 9.60 -5.04 -2.85
C ILE A 60 8.30 -4.46 -2.29
N ILE A 61 7.84 -4.96 -1.14
CA ILE A 61 6.76 -4.34 -0.37
C ILE A 61 7.38 -3.45 0.70
N ASP A 62 7.05 -2.16 0.68
CA ASP A 62 7.54 -1.17 1.63
C ASP A 62 6.42 -0.20 2.06
N ASN A 63 6.77 0.75 2.94
CA ASN A 63 5.89 1.84 3.36
C ASN A 63 4.48 1.42 3.81
N ILE A 64 4.37 0.30 4.53
CA ILE A 64 3.11 -0.05 5.21
C ILE A 64 2.93 0.86 6.42
N LYS A 65 1.85 1.64 6.40
CA LYS A 65 1.53 2.67 7.40
C LYS A 65 0.03 2.63 7.69
N ILE A 66 -0.33 2.75 8.96
CA ILE A 66 -1.74 2.78 9.41
C ILE A 66 -1.83 3.90 10.45
N PHE A 67 -2.96 4.60 10.50
CA PHE A 67 -3.23 5.56 11.57
C PHE A 67 -3.12 4.89 12.93
N LYS A 68 -2.56 5.61 13.90
CA LYS A 68 -2.23 5.07 15.22
C LYS A 68 -3.47 4.53 15.93
N GLU A 69 -4.61 5.19 15.81
CA GLU A 69 -5.87 4.74 16.41
C GLU A 69 -6.43 3.43 15.81
N TYR A 70 -5.98 3.01 14.63
CA TYR A 70 -6.40 1.75 13.98
C TYR A 70 -5.28 0.69 13.95
N SER A 71 -4.04 1.04 14.34
CA SER A 71 -2.86 0.21 14.10
C SER A 71 -2.90 -1.12 14.85
N THR A 72 -3.04 -2.23 14.10
CA THR A 72 -2.95 -3.59 14.62
C THR A 72 -2.11 -4.46 13.67
N GLN A 73 -1.50 -5.54 14.19
CA GLN A 73 -0.72 -6.46 13.36
C GLN A 73 -1.56 -7.11 12.25
N GLY A 74 -2.82 -7.46 12.53
CA GLY A 74 -3.70 -8.07 11.52
C GLY A 74 -3.97 -7.17 10.32
N LEU A 75 -4.12 -5.86 10.52
CA LEU A 75 -4.34 -4.92 9.42
C LEU A 75 -3.08 -4.69 8.58
N ILE A 76 -1.90 -4.78 9.18
CA ILE A 76 -0.62 -4.76 8.46
C ILE A 76 -0.53 -6.00 7.56
N GLU A 77 -0.84 -7.18 8.11
CA GLU A 77 -0.84 -8.45 7.38
C GLU A 77 -1.87 -8.47 6.24
N ASP A 78 -3.03 -7.85 6.42
CA ASP A 78 -4.05 -7.72 5.37
C ASP A 78 -3.54 -6.92 4.16
N ILE A 79 -2.85 -5.80 4.42
CA ILE A 79 -2.21 -4.98 3.37
C ILE A 79 -1.14 -5.80 2.65
N SER A 80 -0.21 -6.42 3.39
CA SER A 80 0.85 -7.26 2.83
C SER A 80 0.28 -8.38 1.97
N THR A 81 -0.69 -9.13 2.49
CA THR A 81 -1.32 -10.26 1.80
C THR A 81 -1.95 -9.85 0.47
N LYS A 82 -2.55 -8.65 0.41
CA LYS A 82 -3.18 -8.15 -0.81
C LYS A 82 -2.16 -7.72 -1.86
N LEU A 83 -1.07 -7.09 -1.45
CA LEU A 83 0.05 -6.78 -2.34
C LEU A 83 0.75 -8.06 -2.83
N LEU A 84 0.99 -9.04 -1.96
CA LEU A 84 1.56 -10.34 -2.31
C LEU A 84 0.68 -11.10 -3.32
N LYS A 85 -0.64 -11.14 -3.09
CA LYS A 85 -1.60 -11.72 -4.05
C LYS A 85 -1.52 -10.99 -5.40
N LYS A 86 -1.36 -9.67 -5.38
CA LYS A 86 -1.18 -8.89 -6.61
C LYS A 86 0.12 -9.26 -7.32
N ALA A 87 1.27 -9.29 -6.63
CA ALA A 87 2.57 -9.70 -7.17
C ALA A 87 2.49 -11.07 -7.86
N LYS A 88 1.94 -12.07 -7.17
CA LYS A 88 1.76 -13.43 -7.70
C LYS A 88 0.88 -13.45 -8.94
N SER A 89 -0.21 -12.66 -8.97
CA SER A 89 -1.11 -12.60 -10.12
C SER A 89 -0.48 -12.02 -11.39
N ILE A 90 0.63 -11.28 -11.25
CA ILE A 90 1.36 -10.68 -12.36
C ILE A 90 2.75 -11.29 -12.56
N GLY A 91 3.05 -12.41 -11.89
CA GLY A 91 4.25 -13.22 -12.12
C GLY A 91 5.56 -12.62 -11.59
N LEU A 92 5.52 -11.81 -10.54
CA LEU A 92 6.73 -11.24 -9.93
C LEU A 92 7.29 -12.13 -8.82
N GLU A 93 8.61 -12.08 -8.65
CA GLU A 93 9.35 -12.74 -7.57
C GLU A 93 9.75 -11.75 -6.49
N GLU A 94 9.86 -12.21 -5.24
CA GLU A 94 10.24 -11.32 -4.13
C GLU A 94 11.73 -10.98 -4.20
N LYS A 95 12.07 -9.70 -4.04
CA LYS A 95 13.45 -9.26 -3.91
C LYS A 95 13.92 -9.52 -2.47
N ASN A 96 14.75 -10.54 -2.29
CA ASN A 96 15.42 -10.86 -1.02
C ASN A 96 16.46 -9.80 -0.62
#